data_AF-A0A2S9YQP2-F1
#
_entry.id   AF-A0A2S9YQP2-F1
#
_cell.length_a   1.000
_cell.length_b   1.000
_cell.length_c   1.000
_cell.angle_alpha   90.00
_cell.angle_beta   90.00
_cell.angle_gamma   90.00
#
_symmetry.space_group_name_H-M   'P 1'
#
loop_
_entity.id
_entity.type
_entity.pdbx_description
1 polymer ?
#
loop_
_entity_poly.entity_id
_entity_poly.type
_entity_poly.pdbx_seq_one_letter_code
_entity_poly.pdbx_strand_id
1 'polypeptide(L)'
;MADLDLENPEHLCELLRRCLPGFDDETAARVGGHVEALERSDNDIFGLVGSGRRGSAAPVEPTPAADQAGDLPLDMGGAGQLLEDPLLDSGDGGVELARVPVLARRGWTELDRVAAKGRHVVYALEAKHVRRKPIRAGFTADCQSVRVRLPLAKPAKDAFIGTWIGTVEAKDHLAFSVEQVADYYERACADRPSLARVDLITGARFRGRRFSPVSIYLAYRSNDADAKPCFYLLEGGSASGNPEAMYVSRSIETGIKSKAKFEFTPFACRNNWYDGGLEMSPDLREPACVHLKIAQTRDGRREYLRVSVTYSPVRELRRVLHPFEQQIEAGLRVLAIADEAGCQLKVGAGGVLQHSLGPMVSSMIPWDEQPSGSPTALERDTFCGCPKK
;
A
#
# COMPACT_ATOMS: atom_id res chain seq x y z
N MET A 1 -1.37 23.66 -12.90
CA MET A 1 -0.02 23.26 -12.46
C MET A 1 0.58 22.46 -13.61
N ALA A 2 1.78 22.78 -14.06
CA ALA A 2 2.45 21.99 -15.09
C ALA A 2 2.64 20.55 -14.59
N ASP A 3 2.47 19.57 -15.47
CA ASP A 3 2.71 18.18 -15.12
C ASP A 3 4.19 17.96 -14.85
N LEU A 4 4.50 17.54 -13.61
CA LEU A 4 5.83 17.06 -13.28
C LEU A 4 6.03 15.72 -14.00
N ASP A 5 6.82 15.75 -15.08
CA ASP A 5 7.45 14.57 -15.66
C ASP A 5 8.43 13.96 -14.64
N LEU A 6 8.08 12.81 -14.08
CA LEU A 6 8.87 12.15 -13.03
C LEU A 6 10.09 11.40 -13.60
N GLU A 7 10.22 11.33 -14.93
CA GLU A 7 11.43 10.88 -15.63
C GLU A 7 12.41 12.06 -15.82
N ASN A 8 12.05 13.28 -15.40
CA ASN A 8 12.95 14.42 -15.42
C ASN A 8 13.59 14.62 -14.03
N PRO A 9 14.94 14.56 -13.91
CA PRO A 9 15.67 14.81 -12.67
C PRO A 9 15.35 16.13 -11.98
N GLU A 10 15.10 17.19 -12.75
CA GLU A 10 14.76 18.51 -12.20
C GLU A 10 13.38 18.50 -11.55
N HIS A 11 12.43 17.78 -12.13
CA HIS A 11 11.10 17.59 -11.55
C HIS A 11 11.12 16.68 -10.32
N LEU A 12 12.01 15.68 -10.28
CA LEU A 12 12.22 14.87 -9.08
C LEU A 12 12.89 15.69 -7.96
N CYS A 13 13.89 16.52 -8.29
CA CYS A 13 14.46 17.49 -7.36
C CYS A 13 13.40 18.48 -6.86
N GLU A 14 12.59 19.06 -7.75
CA GLU A 14 11.44 19.92 -7.42
C GLU A 14 10.47 19.21 -6.47
N LEU A 15 10.20 17.93 -6.69
CA LEU A 15 9.34 17.12 -5.82
C LEU A 15 10.00 16.87 -4.45
N LEU A 16 11.31 16.58 -4.42
CA LEU A 16 12.08 16.47 -3.18
C LEU A 16 12.08 17.80 -2.41
N ARG A 17 12.20 18.95 -3.09
CA ARG A 17 12.04 20.29 -2.47
C ARG A 17 10.68 20.47 -1.82
N ARG A 18 9.62 19.91 -2.42
CA ARG A 18 8.24 19.98 -1.87
C ARG A 18 8.01 19.02 -0.71
N CYS A 19 8.62 17.84 -0.77
CA CYS A 19 8.45 16.80 0.25
C CYS A 19 9.39 16.97 1.45
N LEU A 20 10.52 17.64 1.27
CA LEU A 20 11.59 17.77 2.26
C LEU A 20 11.87 19.26 2.54
N PRO A 21 11.26 19.84 3.59
CA PRO A 21 11.60 21.20 4.02
C PRO A 21 13.10 21.33 4.26
N GLY A 22 13.77 22.24 3.55
CA GLY A 22 15.22 22.45 3.63
C GLY A 22 16.05 21.74 2.55
N PHE A 23 15.42 21.09 1.56
CA PHE A 23 16.12 20.61 0.36
C PHE A 23 16.38 21.80 -0.58
N ASP A 24 17.54 22.43 -0.44
CA ASP A 24 17.98 23.55 -1.26
C ASP A 24 18.72 23.09 -2.53
N ASP A 25 19.13 24.05 -3.36
CA ASP A 25 19.81 23.76 -4.63
C ASP A 25 21.19 23.11 -4.43
N GLU A 26 21.86 23.39 -3.31
CA GLU A 26 23.12 22.75 -2.95
C GLU A 26 22.91 21.27 -2.61
N THR A 27 21.87 20.97 -1.83
CA THR A 27 21.43 19.62 -1.51
C THR A 27 20.97 18.88 -2.77
N ALA A 28 20.17 19.53 -3.61
CA ALA A 28 19.73 18.98 -4.89
C ALA A 28 20.91 18.65 -5.81
N ALA A 29 21.92 19.52 -5.90
CA ALA A 29 23.12 19.27 -6.70
C ALA A 29 23.96 18.09 -6.15
N ARG A 30 24.06 17.94 -4.83
CA ARG A 30 24.73 16.79 -4.19
C ARG A 30 24.01 15.47 -4.42
N VAL A 31 22.68 15.52 -4.56
CA VAL A 31 21.82 14.33 -4.70
C VAL A 31 21.45 14.07 -6.17
N GLY A 32 21.64 15.03 -7.07
CA GLY A 32 21.26 14.95 -8.49
C GLY A 32 21.84 13.74 -9.22
N GLY A 33 23.13 13.42 -8.98
CA GLY A 33 23.76 12.22 -9.53
C GLY A 33 23.21 10.90 -8.96
N HIS A 34 22.59 10.94 -7.78
CA HIS A 34 21.87 9.81 -7.17
C HIS A 34 20.40 9.75 -7.58
N VAL A 35 19.80 10.89 -7.93
CA VAL A 35 18.45 11.02 -8.51
C VAL A 35 18.39 10.42 -9.91
N GLU A 36 19.39 10.67 -10.76
CA GLU A 36 19.54 9.94 -12.04
C GLU A 36 19.70 8.42 -11.83
N ALA A 37 20.32 7.99 -10.72
CA ALA A 37 20.44 6.57 -10.38
C ALA A 37 19.12 5.98 -9.83
N LEU A 38 18.27 6.80 -9.19
CA LEU A 38 16.91 6.43 -8.78
C LEU A 38 15.97 6.29 -9.99
N GLU A 39 16.18 7.09 -11.03
CA GLU A 39 15.44 7.11 -12.29
C GLU A 39 15.84 5.97 -13.25
N ARG A 40 17.16 5.76 -13.46
CA ARG A 40 17.68 4.68 -14.32
C ARG A 40 17.57 3.28 -13.71
N SER A 41 17.37 3.21 -12.39
CA SER A 41 16.97 1.97 -11.75
C SER A 41 15.45 1.89 -11.91
N ASP A 42 14.96 0.96 -12.71
CA ASP A 42 13.54 0.60 -12.70
C ASP A 42 13.13 0.23 -11.26
N ASN A 43 12.66 1.19 -10.49
CA ASN A 43 12.15 0.99 -9.13
C ASN A 43 13.04 0.24 -8.14
N ASP A 44 14.37 0.13 -8.29
CA ASP A 44 15.10 -0.88 -7.50
C ASP A 44 15.20 -0.53 -6.00
N ILE A 45 15.17 0.75 -5.61
CA ILE A 45 15.05 1.11 -4.18
C ILE A 45 13.69 0.72 -3.59
N PHE A 46 12.63 0.76 -4.41
CA PHE A 46 11.28 0.31 -4.06
C PHE A 46 11.11 -1.19 -4.24
N GLY A 47 11.95 -1.81 -5.07
CA GLY A 47 12.20 -3.23 -5.15
C GLY A 47 12.88 -3.71 -3.87
N LEU A 48 13.81 -2.96 -3.26
CA LEU A 48 14.38 -3.31 -1.95
C LEU A 48 13.32 -3.24 -0.83
N VAL A 49 12.34 -2.34 -0.95
CA VAL A 49 11.15 -2.29 -0.07
C VAL A 49 10.08 -3.29 -0.55
N GLY A 50 10.40 -4.58 -0.46
CA GLY A 50 9.52 -5.67 -0.93
C GLY A 50 10.26 -6.93 -1.37
N SER A 51 11.48 -6.77 -1.88
CA SER A 51 12.33 -7.85 -2.37
C SER A 51 13.70 -7.77 -1.70
N GLY A 52 13.86 -8.51 -0.60
CA GLY A 52 15.19 -8.82 -0.07
C GLY A 52 15.92 -9.72 -1.06
N ARG A 53 16.51 -9.16 -2.12
CA ARG A 53 17.49 -9.88 -2.94
C ARG A 53 18.75 -10.11 -2.11
N ARG A 54 18.77 -11.23 -1.37
CA ARG A 54 20.03 -11.89 -0.99
C ARG A 54 20.66 -12.48 -2.24
N GLY A 55 21.99 -12.41 -2.33
CA GLY A 55 22.77 -13.02 -3.41
C GLY A 55 22.31 -14.46 -3.69
N SER A 56 22.30 -14.79 -4.99
CA SER A 56 21.71 -15.98 -5.61
C SER A 56 21.78 -17.26 -4.77
N ALA A 57 20.61 -17.80 -4.43
CA ALA A 57 20.41 -19.24 -4.32
C ALA A 57 19.55 -19.67 -5.52
N ALA A 58 19.89 -20.81 -6.11
CA ALA A 58 19.35 -21.33 -7.38
C ALA A 58 17.80 -21.32 -7.43
N PRO A 59 17.21 -21.10 -8.62
CA PRO A 59 15.76 -21.05 -8.78
C PRO A 59 15.13 -22.41 -8.48
N VAL A 60 14.07 -22.38 -7.68
CA VAL A 60 13.13 -23.51 -7.55
C VAL A 60 12.24 -23.49 -8.79
N GLU A 61 12.22 -24.59 -9.53
CA GLU A 61 11.47 -24.76 -10.77
C GLU A 61 9.96 -24.48 -10.58
N PRO A 62 9.32 -23.76 -11.51
CA PRO A 62 7.87 -23.67 -11.57
C PRO A 62 7.29 -24.92 -12.24
N THR A 63 6.33 -25.57 -11.58
CA THR A 63 5.48 -26.61 -12.18
C THR A 63 4.45 -25.95 -13.14
N PRO A 64 4.16 -26.55 -14.31
CA PRO A 64 3.73 -25.80 -15.49
C PRO A 64 2.23 -25.48 -15.54
N ALA A 65 1.94 -24.38 -16.22
CA ALA A 65 0.63 -24.05 -16.76
C ALA A 65 0.32 -24.92 -17.99
N ALA A 66 -0.96 -25.26 -18.17
CA ALA A 66 -1.47 -25.81 -19.43
C ALA A 66 -2.17 -24.71 -20.23
N ASP A 67 -1.77 -24.64 -21.50
CA ASP A 67 -2.24 -23.76 -22.57
C ASP A 67 -3.75 -23.87 -22.86
N GLN A 68 -4.35 -22.78 -23.35
CA GLN A 68 -4.63 -22.63 -24.79
C GLN A 68 -5.19 -21.25 -25.11
N ALA A 69 -4.48 -20.57 -26.01
CA ALA A 69 -4.92 -19.39 -26.73
C ALA A 69 -5.95 -19.80 -27.79
N GLY A 70 -7.03 -19.03 -27.89
CA GLY A 70 -7.92 -19.02 -29.04
C GLY A 70 -7.99 -17.59 -29.56
N ASP A 71 -7.47 -17.38 -30.77
CA ASP A 71 -7.57 -16.15 -31.54
C ASP A 71 -9.03 -15.72 -31.70
N LEU A 72 -9.33 -14.46 -31.38
CA LEU A 72 -10.55 -13.78 -31.84
C LEU A 72 -10.25 -12.33 -32.24
N PRO A 73 -10.94 -11.82 -33.27
CA PRO A 73 -10.48 -10.69 -34.07
C PRO A 73 -10.60 -9.34 -33.36
N LEU A 74 -9.63 -8.47 -33.65
CA LEU A 74 -9.66 -7.03 -33.40
C LEU A 74 -10.86 -6.39 -34.11
N ASP A 75 -11.93 -6.14 -33.36
CA ASP A 75 -12.98 -5.21 -33.76
C ASP A 75 -12.59 -3.80 -33.30
N MET A 76 -12.08 -3.02 -34.26
CA MET A 76 -11.85 -1.58 -34.15
C MET A 76 -13.04 -0.85 -34.76
N GLY A 77 -14.07 -0.55 -33.97
CA GLY A 77 -15.11 0.38 -34.41
C GLY A 77 -16.52 0.11 -33.86
N GLY A 78 -16.73 0.40 -32.59
CA GLY A 78 -18.08 0.49 -32.02
C GLY A 78 -18.18 1.69 -31.09
N ALA A 79 -18.93 2.73 -31.50
CA ALA A 79 -19.36 3.79 -30.62
C ALA A 79 -20.26 3.20 -29.53
N GLY A 80 -19.65 2.81 -28.40
CA GLY A 80 -20.36 2.30 -27.24
C GLY A 80 -21.26 3.38 -26.65
N GLN A 81 -22.56 3.10 -26.64
CA GLN A 81 -23.60 3.93 -26.06
C GLN A 81 -23.21 4.38 -24.65
N LEU A 82 -23.22 5.71 -24.44
CA LEU A 82 -23.35 6.31 -23.13
C LEU A 82 -24.66 5.79 -22.53
N LEU A 83 -24.56 4.93 -21.52
CA LEU A 83 -25.70 4.64 -20.66
C LEU A 83 -26.03 5.91 -19.88
N GLU A 84 -27.32 6.22 -19.87
CA GLU A 84 -27.97 7.48 -19.55
C GLU A 84 -27.47 8.16 -18.27
N ASP A 85 -27.45 9.50 -18.34
CA ASP A 85 -27.08 10.43 -17.29
C ASP A 85 -28.33 10.79 -16.46
N PRO A 86 -28.42 10.46 -15.16
CA PRO A 86 -29.43 11.02 -14.28
C PRO A 86 -28.72 11.85 -13.22
N LEU A 87 -28.06 12.92 -13.63
CA LEU A 87 -27.81 14.05 -12.74
C LEU A 87 -29.00 14.98 -12.86
N LEU A 88 -29.96 14.85 -11.95
CA LEU A 88 -30.71 15.96 -11.37
C LEU A 88 -31.49 15.42 -10.17
N ASP A 89 -31.17 15.98 -9.00
CA ASP A 89 -32.02 16.07 -7.81
C ASP A 89 -32.03 14.89 -6.80
N SER A 90 -31.12 14.97 -5.83
CA SER A 90 -31.43 14.60 -4.44
C SER A 90 -30.51 15.36 -3.50
N GLY A 91 -31.00 16.51 -3.03
CA GLY A 91 -30.41 17.27 -1.93
C GLY A 91 -30.57 16.54 -0.60
N ASP A 92 -29.71 15.56 -0.35
CA ASP A 92 -29.34 15.16 1.00
C ASP A 92 -27.91 14.60 0.99
N GLY A 93 -27.07 15.03 1.93
CA GLY A 93 -25.61 14.86 1.94
C GLY A 93 -25.13 13.44 2.26
N GLY A 94 -25.89 12.41 1.91
CA GLY A 94 -25.52 11.01 2.06
C GLY A 94 -24.68 10.53 0.87
N VAL A 95 -23.47 10.03 1.14
CA VAL A 95 -22.69 9.30 0.13
C VAL A 95 -23.42 7.99 -0.16
N GLU A 96 -24.19 7.95 -1.25
CA GLU A 96 -24.98 6.78 -1.67
C GLU A 96 -24.04 5.65 -2.18
N LEU A 97 -23.47 4.87 -1.26
CA LEU A 97 -22.65 3.68 -1.56
C LEU A 97 -23.45 2.51 -2.17
N ALA A 98 -24.73 2.69 -2.49
CA ALA A 98 -25.66 1.62 -2.82
C ALA A 98 -25.57 1.07 -4.26
N ARG A 99 -24.86 1.74 -5.17
CA ARG A 99 -24.82 1.35 -6.60
C ARG A 99 -23.74 0.28 -6.86
N VAL A 100 -24.04 -0.63 -7.79
CA VAL A 100 -23.07 -1.61 -8.33
C VAL A 100 -21.87 -0.84 -8.89
N PRO A 101 -20.62 -1.22 -8.56
CA PRO A 101 -19.44 -0.50 -9.05
C PRO A 101 -19.43 -0.50 -10.58
N VAL A 102 -19.37 0.70 -11.17
CA VAL A 102 -19.17 0.86 -12.62
C VAL A 102 -17.70 0.55 -12.91
N LEU A 103 -17.44 -0.62 -13.48
CA LEU A 103 -16.12 -0.99 -13.95
C LEU A 103 -15.82 -0.25 -15.25
N ALA A 104 -14.91 0.70 -15.21
CA ALA A 104 -14.51 1.44 -16.40
C ALA A 104 -13.52 0.59 -17.23
N ARG A 105 -13.62 0.71 -18.57
CA ARG A 105 -12.75 0.04 -19.55
C ARG A 105 -12.03 1.01 -20.50
N ARG A 106 -12.37 2.30 -20.44
CA ARG A 106 -11.71 3.38 -21.19
C ARG A 106 -10.66 4.06 -20.31
N GLY A 107 -9.77 4.85 -20.90
CA GLY A 107 -8.80 5.65 -20.15
C GLY A 107 -9.48 6.53 -19.10
N TRP A 108 -9.01 6.47 -17.85
CA TRP A 108 -9.49 7.29 -16.75
C TRP A 108 -8.91 8.70 -16.85
N THR A 109 -9.75 9.69 -17.14
CA THR A 109 -9.31 11.07 -17.35
C THR A 109 -9.42 11.92 -16.10
N GLU A 110 -8.79 13.10 -16.12
CA GLU A 110 -8.95 14.10 -15.05
C GLU A 110 -10.40 14.57 -14.90
N LEU A 111 -11.16 14.65 -16.01
CA LEU A 111 -12.59 14.99 -15.97
C LEU A 111 -13.40 13.89 -15.25
N ASP A 112 -13.12 12.62 -15.55
CA ASP A 112 -13.76 11.48 -14.87
C ASP A 112 -13.45 11.50 -13.36
N ARG A 113 -12.18 11.76 -13.02
CA ARG A 113 -11.73 11.92 -11.64
C ARG A 113 -12.51 13.00 -10.91
N VAL A 114 -12.69 14.16 -11.55
CA VAL A 114 -13.44 15.27 -10.97
C VAL A 114 -14.91 14.94 -10.79
N ALA A 115 -15.52 14.28 -11.78
CA ALA A 115 -16.90 13.82 -11.69
C ALA A 115 -17.12 12.76 -10.58
N ALA A 116 -16.07 12.02 -10.19
CA ALA A 116 -16.11 11.04 -9.11
C ALA A 116 -16.01 11.65 -7.69
N LYS A 117 -15.83 12.97 -7.55
CA LYS A 117 -15.77 13.66 -6.26
C LYS A 117 -17.07 13.43 -5.46
N GLY A 118 -16.94 13.04 -4.20
CA GLY A 118 -18.08 12.80 -3.30
C GLY A 118 -18.82 11.47 -3.52
N ARG A 119 -18.48 10.69 -4.55
CA ARG A 119 -19.12 9.38 -4.82
C ARG A 119 -18.59 8.23 -3.95
N HIS A 120 -17.45 8.44 -3.30
CA HIS A 120 -16.77 7.43 -2.48
C HIS A 120 -16.33 8.04 -1.16
N VAL A 121 -16.30 7.20 -0.11
CA VAL A 121 -15.68 7.59 1.16
C VAL A 121 -14.16 7.53 0.99
N VAL A 122 -13.49 8.64 1.27
CA VAL A 122 -12.04 8.73 1.29
C VAL A 122 -11.60 8.90 2.74
N TYR A 123 -10.55 8.21 3.14
CA TYR A 123 -9.94 8.31 4.46
C TYR A 123 -8.61 9.04 4.35
N ALA A 124 -8.40 9.99 5.26
CA ALA A 124 -7.08 10.44 5.64
C ALA A 124 -6.52 9.43 6.63
N LEU A 125 -5.30 8.98 6.39
CA LEU A 125 -4.64 7.96 7.17
C LEU A 125 -3.44 8.55 7.88
N GLU A 126 -3.35 8.33 9.18
CA GLU A 126 -2.18 8.65 9.98
C GLU A 126 -1.50 7.34 10.39
N ALA A 127 -0.38 7.01 9.74
CA ALA A 127 0.37 5.78 9.96
C ALA A 127 1.55 6.04 10.89
N LYS A 128 1.43 5.61 12.13
CA LYS A 128 2.49 5.69 13.15
C LYS A 128 3.31 4.41 13.16
N HIS A 129 4.62 4.56 12.97
CA HIS A 129 5.61 3.51 12.99
C HIS A 129 6.50 3.68 14.21
N VAL A 130 6.67 2.62 15.00
CA VAL A 130 7.54 2.61 16.17
C VAL A 130 8.42 1.38 16.14
N ARG A 131 9.68 1.57 15.77
CA ARG A 131 10.72 0.56 15.83
C ARG A 131 11.47 0.65 17.15
N ARG A 132 11.68 -0.50 17.80
CA ARG A 132 12.35 -0.56 19.12
C ARG A 132 13.70 -1.26 19.08
N LYS A 133 13.90 -2.22 18.17
CA LYS A 133 15.12 -3.02 18.04
C LYS A 133 15.42 -3.38 16.58
N PRO A 134 16.68 -3.69 16.24
CA PRO A 134 17.88 -3.33 17.01
C PRO A 134 18.19 -1.82 16.95
N ILE A 135 17.56 -1.10 16.03
CA ILE A 135 17.56 0.36 15.92
C ILE A 135 16.22 0.90 16.42
N ARG A 136 16.27 2.00 17.17
CA ARG A 136 15.08 2.75 17.56
C ARG A 136 14.79 3.78 16.49
N ALA A 137 13.53 3.89 16.10
CA ALA A 137 13.06 4.93 15.19
C ALA A 137 11.55 5.05 15.34
N GLY A 138 11.03 6.26 15.30
CA GLY A 138 9.62 6.56 15.42
C GLY A 138 9.24 7.64 14.43
N PHE A 139 8.15 7.45 13.69
CA PHE A 139 7.62 8.47 12.81
C PHE A 139 6.14 8.25 12.54
N THR A 140 5.50 9.33 12.11
CA THR A 140 4.12 9.33 11.65
C THR A 140 4.10 9.81 10.20
N ALA A 141 3.43 9.07 9.32
CA ALA A 141 3.33 9.35 7.90
C ALA A 141 1.86 9.42 7.47
N ASP A 142 1.56 10.35 6.56
CA ASP A 142 0.19 10.55 6.07
C ASP A 142 -0.05 9.80 4.76
N CYS A 143 -1.20 9.15 4.65
CA CYS A 143 -1.66 8.60 3.38
C CYS A 143 -3.17 8.73 3.15
N GLN A 144 -3.64 8.25 2.01
CA GLN A 144 -5.05 8.28 1.63
C GLN A 144 -5.49 6.90 1.15
N SER A 145 -6.68 6.51 1.57
CA SER A 145 -7.38 5.32 1.07
C SER A 145 -8.80 5.67 0.66
N VAL A 146 -9.38 4.88 -0.22
CA VAL A 146 -10.78 5.01 -0.65
C VAL A 146 -11.52 3.72 -0.37
N ARG A 147 -12.78 3.84 0.07
CA ARG A 147 -13.73 2.73 0.17
C ARG A 147 -14.43 2.54 -1.16
N VAL A 148 -14.30 1.35 -1.72
CA VAL A 148 -15.01 0.92 -2.93
C VAL A 148 -15.75 -0.37 -2.66
N ARG A 149 -16.94 -0.53 -3.25
CA ARG A 149 -17.67 -1.79 -3.22
C ARG A 149 -17.11 -2.72 -4.30
N LEU A 150 -16.83 -3.97 -3.97
CA LEU A 150 -16.34 -4.95 -4.94
C LEU A 150 -17.49 -5.56 -5.75
N PRO A 151 -17.25 -5.96 -7.02
CA PRO A 151 -18.22 -6.71 -7.81
C PRO A 151 -18.46 -8.11 -7.19
N LEU A 152 -19.62 -8.71 -7.49
CA LEU A 152 -19.95 -10.04 -6.97
C LEU A 152 -19.00 -11.12 -7.51
N ALA A 153 -18.78 -11.11 -8.83
CA ALA A 153 -17.92 -12.06 -9.54
C ALA A 153 -16.60 -11.42 -9.96
N LYS A 154 -15.58 -12.26 -10.20
CA LYS A 154 -14.25 -11.83 -10.62
C LYS A 154 -14.29 -11.05 -11.95
N PRO A 155 -13.84 -9.79 -11.99
CA PRO A 155 -13.78 -9.03 -13.25
C PRO A 155 -12.52 -9.37 -14.06
N ALA A 156 -12.40 -8.76 -15.24
CA ALA A 156 -11.17 -8.79 -16.03
C ALA A 156 -9.99 -8.15 -15.26
N LYS A 157 -8.75 -8.56 -15.55
CA LYS A 157 -7.56 -8.11 -14.80
C LYS A 157 -7.27 -6.61 -14.95
N ASP A 158 -7.63 -6.04 -16.09
CA ASP A 158 -7.50 -4.63 -16.44
C ASP A 158 -8.70 -3.79 -15.98
N ALA A 159 -9.74 -4.42 -15.42
CA ALA A 159 -10.88 -3.69 -14.88
C ALA A 159 -10.48 -2.86 -13.67
N PHE A 160 -11.11 -1.70 -13.52
CA PHE A 160 -10.86 -0.81 -12.40
C PHE A 160 -12.11 -0.06 -11.95
N ILE A 161 -12.08 0.41 -10.71
CA ILE A 161 -13.07 1.32 -10.13
C ILE A 161 -12.43 2.72 -10.08
N GLY A 162 -13.01 3.67 -10.81
CA GLY A 162 -12.51 5.04 -10.84
C GLY A 162 -13.00 5.87 -9.65
N THR A 163 -12.08 6.56 -8.98
CA THR A 163 -12.36 7.37 -7.78
C THR A 163 -11.74 8.77 -7.89
N TRP A 164 -12.09 9.67 -6.98
CA TRP A 164 -11.49 11.00 -6.93
C TRP A 164 -9.98 10.98 -6.67
N ILE A 165 -9.49 9.99 -5.91
CA ILE A 165 -8.06 9.89 -5.56
C ILE A 165 -7.27 8.99 -6.53
N GLY A 166 -7.91 8.43 -7.56
CA GLY A 166 -7.25 7.53 -8.51
C GLY A 166 -8.10 6.33 -8.93
N THR A 167 -7.49 5.36 -9.60
CA THR A 167 -8.12 4.09 -9.99
C THR A 167 -7.81 2.98 -8.99
N VAL A 168 -8.79 2.17 -8.62
CA VAL A 168 -8.57 0.93 -7.88
C VAL A 168 -8.66 -0.21 -8.89
N GLU A 169 -7.51 -0.80 -9.25
CA GLU A 169 -7.43 -1.78 -10.35
C GLU A 169 -7.44 -3.22 -9.84
N ALA A 170 -8.11 -4.12 -10.57
CA ALA A 170 -8.22 -5.52 -10.17
C ALA A 170 -6.87 -6.24 -10.06
N LYS A 171 -5.89 -5.86 -10.88
CA LYS A 171 -4.54 -6.42 -10.85
C LYS A 171 -3.74 -6.06 -9.59
N ASP A 172 -4.19 -5.07 -8.81
CA ASP A 172 -3.48 -4.56 -7.63
C ASP A 172 -3.83 -5.30 -6.34
N HIS A 173 -4.66 -6.32 -6.43
CA HIS A 173 -5.26 -7.02 -5.30
C HIS A 173 -5.24 -8.54 -5.50
N LEU A 174 -5.07 -9.28 -4.40
CA LEU A 174 -5.16 -10.75 -4.42
C LEU A 174 -6.61 -11.23 -4.60
N ALA A 175 -7.59 -10.39 -4.25
CA ALA A 175 -9.01 -10.61 -4.48
C ALA A 175 -9.67 -9.30 -4.91
N PHE A 176 -10.51 -9.33 -5.95
CA PHE A 176 -11.20 -8.14 -6.43
C PHE A 176 -12.68 -8.41 -6.73
N SER A 177 -13.27 -9.32 -5.95
CA SER A 177 -14.69 -9.64 -5.99
C SER A 177 -15.14 -10.30 -4.69
N VAL A 178 -16.46 -10.31 -4.43
CA VAL A 178 -17.06 -10.99 -3.29
C VAL A 178 -16.77 -12.48 -3.31
N GLU A 179 -16.88 -13.12 -4.48
CA GLU A 179 -16.56 -14.54 -4.70
C GLU A 179 -15.11 -14.86 -4.28
N GLN A 180 -14.14 -14.10 -4.78
CA GLN A 180 -12.72 -14.36 -4.47
C GLN A 180 -12.40 -14.19 -2.97
N VAL A 181 -13.08 -13.27 -2.29
CA VAL A 181 -12.94 -13.07 -0.83
C VAL A 181 -13.56 -14.25 -0.07
N ALA A 182 -14.74 -14.72 -0.48
CA ALA A 182 -15.35 -15.91 0.10
C ALA A 182 -14.47 -17.15 -0.08
N ASP A 183 -13.91 -17.35 -1.28
CA ASP A 183 -12.98 -18.44 -1.58
C ASP A 183 -11.71 -18.39 -0.71
N TYR A 184 -11.16 -17.18 -0.51
CA TYR A 184 -9.97 -17.01 0.34
C TYR A 184 -10.28 -17.35 1.80
N TYR A 185 -11.42 -16.88 2.30
CA TYR A 185 -11.88 -17.19 3.65
C TYR A 185 -12.09 -18.69 3.84
N GLU A 186 -12.76 -19.36 2.89
CA GLU A 186 -13.01 -20.81 2.91
C GLU A 186 -11.70 -21.60 2.99
N ARG A 187 -10.70 -21.28 2.16
CA ARG A 187 -9.39 -21.94 2.22
C ARG A 187 -8.68 -21.73 3.56
N ALA A 188 -8.86 -20.57 4.18
CA ALA A 188 -8.20 -20.24 5.45
C ALA A 188 -8.91 -20.81 6.69
N CYS A 189 -10.23 -20.95 6.62
CA CYS A 189 -11.06 -21.31 7.78
C CYS A 189 -11.78 -22.65 7.66
N ALA A 190 -11.74 -23.30 6.49
CA ALA A 190 -12.50 -24.50 6.13
C ALA A 190 -14.03 -24.31 6.27
N ASP A 191 -14.51 -23.09 6.07
CA ASP A 191 -15.92 -22.72 6.14
C ASP A 191 -16.22 -21.62 5.13
N ARG A 192 -17.18 -21.82 4.23
CA ARG A 192 -17.51 -20.87 3.16
C ARG A 192 -18.58 -19.87 3.66
N PRO A 193 -18.27 -18.58 3.74
CA PRO A 193 -19.22 -17.59 4.20
C PRO A 193 -20.23 -17.27 3.10
N SER A 194 -21.50 -17.06 3.48
CA SER A 194 -22.49 -16.43 2.60
C SER A 194 -22.34 -14.92 2.69
N LEU A 195 -21.89 -14.30 1.59
CA LEU A 195 -21.59 -12.87 1.50
C LEU A 195 -22.46 -12.22 0.43
N ALA A 196 -23.05 -11.07 0.77
CA ALA A 196 -23.81 -10.25 -0.17
C ALA A 196 -22.97 -9.07 -0.69
N ARG A 197 -21.98 -8.62 0.09
CA ARG A 197 -21.17 -7.44 -0.21
C ARG A 197 -19.79 -7.56 0.42
N VAL A 198 -18.79 -7.04 -0.28
CA VAL A 198 -17.48 -6.74 0.28
C VAL A 198 -17.13 -5.32 -0.08
N ASP A 199 -16.73 -4.54 0.92
CA ASP A 199 -16.14 -3.23 0.71
C ASP A 199 -14.62 -3.33 0.88
N LEU A 200 -13.88 -2.80 -0.08
CA LEU A 200 -12.43 -2.70 -0.08
C LEU A 200 -12.03 -1.26 0.27
N ILE A 201 -11.19 -1.10 1.29
CA ILE A 201 -10.59 0.17 1.67
C ILE A 201 -9.10 0.08 1.33
N THR A 202 -8.64 0.91 0.39
CA THR A 202 -7.29 0.77 -0.15
C THR A 202 -6.76 2.05 -0.79
N GLY A 203 -5.44 2.15 -0.94
CA GLY A 203 -4.81 3.19 -1.75
C GLY A 203 -5.06 2.97 -3.24
N ALA A 204 -5.40 4.04 -3.96
CA ALA A 204 -5.66 4.02 -5.39
C ALA A 204 -4.39 4.30 -6.21
N ARG A 205 -4.38 3.85 -7.47
CA ARG A 205 -3.41 4.28 -8.47
C ARG A 205 -3.67 5.71 -8.89
N PHE A 206 -2.65 6.56 -8.79
CA PHE A 206 -2.68 7.92 -9.31
C PHE A 206 -1.44 8.13 -10.17
N ARG A 207 -1.66 8.50 -11.44
CA ARG A 207 -0.61 8.61 -12.47
C ARG A 207 0.26 7.34 -12.57
N GLY A 208 -0.39 6.18 -12.65
CA GLY A 208 0.25 4.87 -12.82
C GLY A 208 0.91 4.30 -11.56
N ARG A 209 1.06 5.07 -10.48
CA ARG A 209 1.71 4.64 -9.23
C ARG A 209 0.68 4.34 -8.14
N ARG A 210 0.98 3.39 -7.26
CA ARG A 210 0.15 3.02 -6.10
C ARG A 210 0.99 2.91 -4.85
N PHE A 211 0.47 3.38 -3.73
CA PHE A 211 1.05 3.18 -2.41
C PHE A 211 -0.08 2.77 -1.48
N SER A 212 -0.06 1.51 -1.06
CA SER A 212 -1.10 0.94 -0.20
C SER A 212 -0.48 -0.18 0.63
N PRO A 213 0.22 0.14 1.73
CA PRO A 213 0.89 -0.86 2.55
C PRO A 213 -0.08 -1.85 3.19
N VAL A 214 -1.32 -1.41 3.46
CA VAL A 214 -2.42 -2.28 3.93
C VAL A 214 -3.71 -1.93 3.19
N SER A 215 -4.40 -2.95 2.67
CA SER A 215 -5.80 -2.86 2.24
C SER A 215 -6.71 -3.60 3.23
N ILE A 216 -7.92 -3.10 3.47
CA ILE A 216 -8.92 -3.74 4.34
C ILE A 216 -10.08 -4.23 3.48
N TYR A 217 -10.46 -5.49 3.64
CA TYR A 217 -11.71 -6.03 3.10
C TYR A 217 -12.70 -6.19 4.25
N LEU A 218 -13.83 -5.50 4.18
CA LEU A 218 -14.94 -5.65 5.11
C LEU A 218 -16.04 -6.49 4.44
N ALA A 219 -16.32 -7.67 5.00
CA ALA A 219 -17.29 -8.60 4.44
C ALA A 219 -18.64 -8.48 5.13
N TYR A 220 -19.73 -8.47 4.35
CA TYR A 220 -21.09 -8.28 4.84
C TYR A 220 -22.02 -9.40 4.37
N ARG A 221 -22.90 -9.86 5.26
CA ARG A 221 -23.93 -10.86 4.96
C ARG A 221 -25.16 -10.26 4.26
N SER A 222 -25.36 -8.96 4.37
CA SER A 222 -26.44 -8.22 3.71
C SER A 222 -25.88 -7.04 2.90
N ASN A 223 -26.61 -6.62 1.87
CA ASN A 223 -26.29 -5.44 1.08
C ASN A 223 -26.86 -4.13 1.68
N ASP A 224 -27.61 -4.22 2.77
CA ASP A 224 -28.25 -3.07 3.42
C ASP A 224 -27.22 -2.00 3.85
N ALA A 225 -27.63 -0.73 3.80
CA ALA A 225 -26.75 0.39 4.09
C ALA A 225 -26.25 0.40 5.55
N ASP A 226 -27.05 -0.13 6.47
CA ASP A 226 -26.77 -0.25 7.90
C ASP A 226 -26.19 -1.61 8.31
N ALA A 227 -25.99 -2.52 7.34
CA ALA A 227 -25.40 -3.83 7.61
C ALA A 227 -24.00 -3.69 8.22
N LYS A 228 -23.76 -4.44 9.29
CA LYS A 228 -22.45 -4.52 9.97
C LYS A 228 -21.57 -5.60 9.32
N PRO A 229 -20.25 -5.40 9.26
CA PRO A 229 -19.37 -6.41 8.69
C PRO A 229 -19.30 -7.62 9.64
N CYS A 230 -19.17 -8.83 9.08
CA CYS A 230 -19.11 -10.08 9.84
C CYS A 230 -17.68 -10.57 10.09
N PHE A 231 -16.75 -10.22 9.21
CA PHE A 231 -15.31 -10.43 9.38
C PHE A 231 -14.54 -9.44 8.51
N TYR A 232 -13.22 -9.43 8.65
CA TYR A 232 -12.34 -8.65 7.79
C TYR A 232 -11.10 -9.44 7.36
N LEU A 233 -10.55 -9.05 6.21
CA LEU A 233 -9.23 -9.46 5.76
C LEU A 233 -8.33 -8.23 5.69
N LEU A 234 -7.05 -8.43 6.01
CA LEU A 234 -6.00 -7.44 5.75
C LEU A 234 -5.10 -7.96 4.65
N GLU A 235 -4.87 -7.15 3.62
CA GLU A 235 -3.89 -7.44 2.58
C GLU A 235 -2.68 -6.55 2.77
N GLY A 236 -1.51 -7.17 2.96
CA GLY A 236 -0.23 -6.47 2.97
C GLY A 236 0.27 -6.27 1.56
N GLY A 237 0.70 -5.04 1.27
CA GLY A 237 1.36 -4.67 0.02
C GLY A 237 2.84 -4.30 0.22
N SER A 238 3.62 -4.39 -0.85
CA SER A 238 4.95 -3.78 -0.93
C SER A 238 4.83 -2.25 -1.04
N ALA A 239 5.94 -1.52 -0.84
CA ALA A 239 5.92 -0.06 -1.05
C ALA A 239 5.64 0.33 -2.50
N SER A 240 5.96 -0.56 -3.45
CA SER A 240 5.59 -0.40 -4.86
C SER A 240 4.08 -0.56 -5.13
N GLY A 241 3.30 -0.91 -4.10
CA GLY A 241 1.86 -1.11 -4.20
C GLY A 241 1.47 -2.46 -4.83
N ASN A 242 2.39 -3.44 -4.88
CA ASN A 242 2.04 -4.79 -5.29
C ASN A 242 1.44 -5.57 -4.11
N PRO A 243 0.38 -6.34 -4.30
CA PRO A 243 -0.22 -7.13 -3.23
C PRO A 243 0.59 -8.40 -2.97
N GLU A 244 0.93 -8.69 -1.71
CA GLU A 244 1.90 -9.74 -1.37
C GLU A 244 1.29 -10.87 -0.52
N ALA A 245 0.49 -10.53 0.47
CA ALA A 245 -0.11 -11.51 1.36
C ALA A 245 -1.44 -11.03 1.92
N MET A 246 -2.35 -11.98 2.17
CA MET A 246 -3.65 -11.73 2.75
C MET A 246 -3.82 -12.50 4.05
N TYR A 247 -4.37 -11.84 5.05
CA TYR A 247 -4.55 -12.35 6.40
C TYR A 247 -6.02 -12.26 6.78
N VAL A 248 -6.55 -13.35 7.33
CA VAL A 248 -7.99 -13.50 7.62
C VAL A 248 -8.19 -13.36 9.11
N SER A 249 -9.17 -12.52 9.48
CA SER A 249 -9.83 -12.62 10.77
C SER A 249 -11.12 -13.41 10.65
N ARG A 250 -11.48 -14.16 11.69
CA ARG A 250 -12.73 -14.97 11.72
C ARG A 250 -13.95 -14.16 12.14
N SER A 251 -13.74 -13.00 12.75
CA SER A 251 -14.77 -12.06 13.16
C SER A 251 -14.21 -10.64 13.20
N ILE A 252 -15.06 -9.64 13.45
CA ILE A 252 -14.60 -8.25 13.59
C ILE A 252 -13.76 -8.04 14.87
N GLU A 253 -14.07 -8.79 15.92
CA GLU A 253 -13.45 -8.65 17.24
C GLU A 253 -12.17 -9.47 17.38
N THR A 254 -11.95 -10.44 16.49
CA THR A 254 -10.77 -11.30 16.56
C THR A 254 -9.57 -10.64 15.88
N GLY A 255 -8.41 -10.74 16.52
CA GLY A 255 -7.13 -10.36 15.95
C GLY A 255 -6.60 -11.41 14.99
N ILE A 256 -5.63 -11.00 14.18
CA ILE A 256 -4.90 -11.82 13.22
C ILE A 256 -3.54 -12.16 13.81
N LYS A 257 -3.24 -13.45 13.89
CA LYS A 257 -1.90 -13.95 14.25
C LYS A 257 -1.36 -14.87 13.18
N SER A 258 -0.40 -14.40 12.39
CA SER A 258 0.11 -15.13 11.23
C SER A 258 1.60 -14.90 11.00
N LYS A 259 2.23 -15.73 10.16
CA LYS A 259 3.57 -15.40 9.63
C LYS A 259 3.45 -14.30 8.59
N ALA A 260 4.49 -13.48 8.44
CA ALA A 260 4.56 -12.38 7.49
C ALA A 260 4.38 -12.83 6.03
N LYS A 261 4.93 -13.98 5.63
CA LYS A 261 4.88 -14.52 4.24
C LYS A 261 5.64 -13.70 3.18
N PHE A 262 5.89 -12.40 3.40
CA PHE A 262 6.68 -11.53 2.53
C PHE A 262 7.57 -10.57 3.33
N GLU A 263 8.42 -9.82 2.62
CA GLU A 263 9.39 -8.88 3.20
C GLU A 263 9.01 -7.44 2.83
N PHE A 264 8.12 -6.81 3.60
CA PHE A 264 7.63 -5.46 3.29
C PHE A 264 8.71 -4.36 3.33
N THR A 265 9.84 -4.60 4.00
CA THR A 265 11.03 -3.74 3.98
C THR A 265 12.28 -4.63 3.95
N PRO A 266 13.47 -4.09 3.63
CA PRO A 266 14.71 -4.84 3.78
C PRO A 266 14.89 -5.42 5.19
N PHE A 267 14.35 -4.73 6.19
CA PHE A 267 14.40 -5.07 7.62
C PHE A 267 13.38 -6.13 8.06
N ALA A 268 12.52 -6.56 7.16
CA ALA A 268 11.51 -7.57 7.41
C ALA A 268 12.00 -8.96 7.00
N CYS A 269 11.31 -9.99 7.48
CA CYS A 269 11.61 -11.38 7.18
C CYS A 269 10.29 -12.13 7.05
N ARG A 270 10.18 -13.00 6.04
CA ARG A 270 8.96 -13.78 5.77
C ARG A 270 8.51 -14.66 6.94
N ASN A 271 9.45 -15.02 7.82
CA ASN A 271 9.23 -15.86 9.01
C ASN A 271 8.85 -15.08 10.27
N ASN A 272 8.85 -13.74 10.24
CA ASN A 272 8.36 -12.95 11.36
C ASN A 272 6.88 -13.23 11.60
N TRP A 273 6.46 -13.06 12.84
CA TRP A 273 5.08 -13.16 13.28
C TRP A 273 4.44 -11.79 13.34
N TYR A 274 3.26 -11.71 12.75
CA TYR A 274 2.35 -10.58 12.79
C TYR A 274 1.26 -10.90 13.79
N ASP A 275 1.05 -9.95 14.70
CA ASP A 275 -0.04 -9.93 15.67
C ASP A 275 -0.74 -8.59 15.49
N GLY A 276 -1.83 -8.59 14.73
CA GLY A 276 -2.50 -7.37 14.29
C GLY A 276 -4.02 -7.48 14.37
N GLY A 277 -4.69 -6.39 14.05
CA GLY A 277 -6.15 -6.34 14.11
C GLY A 277 -6.72 -5.06 13.55
N LEU A 278 -8.04 -5.04 13.45
CA LEU A 278 -8.82 -3.89 13.03
C LEU A 278 -9.74 -3.48 14.18
N GLU A 279 -9.60 -2.24 14.62
CA GLU A 279 -10.56 -1.56 15.48
C GLU A 279 -11.55 -0.81 14.60
N MET A 280 -12.83 -1.02 14.84
CA MET A 280 -13.93 -0.31 14.18
C MET A 280 -14.43 0.82 15.07
N SER A 281 -15.13 1.80 14.48
CA SER A 281 -15.91 2.78 15.22
C SER A 281 -16.96 2.10 16.13
N PRO A 282 -17.46 2.78 17.19
CA PRO A 282 -18.44 2.18 18.11
C PRO A 282 -19.73 1.65 17.45
N ASP A 283 -20.13 2.24 16.32
CA ASP A 283 -21.29 1.83 15.53
C ASP A 283 -20.97 0.72 14.49
N LEU A 284 -19.71 0.30 14.40
CA LEU A 284 -19.16 -0.69 13.47
C LEU A 284 -19.31 -0.34 11.99
N ARG A 285 -19.44 0.96 11.67
CA ARG A 285 -19.61 1.43 10.28
C ARG A 285 -18.29 1.77 9.59
N GLU A 286 -17.33 2.28 10.34
CA GLU A 286 -16.06 2.79 9.83
C GLU A 286 -14.86 2.10 10.49
N PRO A 287 -13.76 1.85 9.75
CA PRO A 287 -12.49 1.49 10.38
C PRO A 287 -12.03 2.68 11.24
N ALA A 288 -11.57 2.41 12.45
CA ALA A 288 -10.96 3.41 13.32
C ALA A 288 -9.43 3.28 13.29
N CYS A 289 -8.91 2.06 13.48
CA CYS A 289 -7.47 1.83 13.55
C CYS A 289 -7.11 0.43 13.07
N VAL A 290 -6.09 0.30 12.22
CA VAL A 290 -5.38 -0.97 12.02
C VAL A 290 -4.15 -0.95 12.91
N HIS A 291 -3.99 -1.96 13.76
CA HIS A 291 -2.78 -2.14 14.56
C HIS A 291 -2.03 -3.40 14.14
N LEU A 292 -0.70 -3.33 14.17
CA LEU A 292 0.18 -4.45 13.83
C LEU A 292 1.41 -4.43 14.73
N LYS A 293 1.66 -5.54 15.41
CA LYS A 293 2.90 -5.84 16.12
C LYS A 293 3.67 -6.88 15.33
N ILE A 294 4.96 -6.63 15.14
CA ILE A 294 5.84 -7.49 14.38
C ILE A 294 6.94 -8.01 15.31
N ALA A 295 7.01 -9.34 15.41
CA ALA A 295 7.96 -10.05 16.24
C ALA A 295 8.66 -11.16 15.47
N GLN A 296 9.87 -11.55 15.88
CA GLN A 296 10.55 -12.71 15.29
C GLN A 296 10.03 -14.04 15.84
N THR A 297 9.34 -14.01 16.98
CA THR A 297 8.81 -15.17 17.67
C THR A 297 7.29 -15.05 17.82
N ARG A 298 6.59 -16.19 17.79
CA ARG A 298 5.12 -16.23 17.90
C ARG A 298 4.61 -15.65 19.22
N ASP A 299 5.37 -15.82 20.29
CA ASP A 299 5.03 -15.35 21.64
C ASP A 299 5.21 -13.84 21.83
N GLY A 300 5.72 -13.12 20.81
CA GLY A 300 5.92 -11.67 20.88
C GLY A 300 7.16 -11.22 21.68
N ARG A 301 7.94 -12.14 22.29
CA ARG A 301 9.11 -11.77 23.12
C ARG A 301 10.19 -11.02 22.34
N ARG A 302 10.25 -11.22 21.02
CA ARG A 302 11.16 -10.50 20.10
C ARG A 302 10.41 -9.54 19.17
N GLU A 303 9.45 -8.81 19.72
CA GLU A 303 8.82 -7.66 19.06
C GLU A 303 9.87 -6.59 18.75
N TYR A 304 9.82 -6.02 17.55
CA TYR A 304 10.76 -4.98 17.14
C TYR A 304 10.11 -3.81 16.40
N LEU A 305 8.89 -3.96 15.91
CA LEU A 305 8.15 -2.91 15.21
C LEU A 305 6.68 -2.97 15.59
N ARG A 306 6.10 -1.80 15.85
CA ARG A 306 4.67 -1.57 15.95
C ARG A 306 4.25 -0.58 14.87
N VAL A 307 3.13 -0.85 14.24
CA VAL A 307 2.48 0.04 13.29
C VAL A 307 1.03 0.23 13.74
N SER A 308 0.57 1.46 13.75
CA SER A 308 -0.86 1.78 13.92
C SER A 308 -1.27 2.77 12.86
N VAL A 309 -2.36 2.50 12.16
CA VAL A 309 -2.89 3.35 11.10
C VAL A 309 -4.28 3.80 11.51
N THR A 310 -4.45 5.08 11.80
CA THR A 310 -5.75 5.67 12.14
C THR A 310 -6.46 6.10 10.86
N TYR A 311 -7.75 5.80 10.77
CA TYR A 311 -8.60 6.08 9.60
C TYR A 311 -9.59 7.20 9.95
N SER A 312 -9.53 8.31 9.21
CA SER A 312 -10.45 9.44 9.40
C SER A 312 -11.18 9.77 8.09
N PRO A 313 -12.52 9.61 8.03
CA PRO A 313 -13.28 9.99 6.85
C PRO A 313 -13.09 11.47 6.49
N VAL A 314 -12.78 11.77 5.24
CA VAL A 314 -12.56 13.12 4.73
C VAL A 314 -13.86 13.67 4.16
N ARG A 315 -14.40 14.71 4.80
CA ARG A 315 -15.60 15.41 4.31
C ARG A 315 -15.28 16.35 3.15
N GLU A 316 -14.14 17.02 3.20
CA GLU A 316 -13.70 17.98 2.19
C GLU A 316 -12.40 17.53 1.51
N LEU A 317 -12.52 17.03 0.29
CA LEU A 317 -11.37 16.62 -0.51
C LEU A 317 -10.68 17.85 -1.10
N ARG A 318 -9.58 18.25 -0.46
CA ARG A 318 -8.73 19.40 -0.85
C ARG A 318 -7.64 19.03 -1.85
N ARG A 319 -6.94 17.92 -1.60
CA ARG A 319 -5.86 17.42 -2.46
C ARG A 319 -5.82 15.90 -2.50
N VAL A 320 -5.28 15.36 -3.58
CA VAL A 320 -4.86 13.96 -3.68
C VAL A 320 -3.40 13.89 -3.22
N LEU A 321 -3.09 13.02 -2.26
CA LEU A 321 -1.70 12.72 -1.91
C LEU A 321 -1.12 11.81 -2.99
N HIS A 322 0.01 12.20 -3.57
CA HIS A 322 0.58 11.42 -4.67
C HIS A 322 1.24 10.14 -4.12
N PRO A 323 0.90 8.95 -4.62
CA PRO A 323 1.53 7.69 -4.19
C PRO A 323 3.06 7.71 -4.30
N PHE A 324 3.58 8.47 -5.26
CA PHE A 324 5.01 8.63 -5.49
C PHE A 324 5.70 9.40 -4.36
N GLU A 325 5.09 10.46 -3.84
CA GLU A 325 5.62 11.22 -2.69
C GLU A 325 5.74 10.30 -1.47
N GLN A 326 4.73 9.46 -1.24
CA GLN A 326 4.70 8.48 -0.15
C GLN A 326 5.75 7.39 -0.33
N GLN A 327 5.92 6.90 -1.56
CA GLN A 327 6.98 5.95 -1.90
C GLN A 327 8.36 6.53 -1.57
N ILE A 328 8.65 7.73 -2.07
CA ILE A 328 9.91 8.43 -1.82
C ILE A 328 10.15 8.57 -0.32
N GLU A 329 9.18 9.11 0.43
CA GLU A 329 9.34 9.28 1.88
C GLU A 329 9.63 7.94 2.58
N ALA A 330 8.89 6.87 2.23
CA ALA A 330 9.13 5.54 2.77
C ALA A 330 10.54 5.02 2.44
N GLY A 331 11.00 5.22 1.20
CA GLY A 331 12.36 4.87 0.76
C GLY A 331 13.43 5.63 1.53
N LEU A 332 13.28 6.95 1.68
CA LEU A 332 14.20 7.80 2.44
C LEU A 332 14.28 7.37 3.91
N ARG A 333 13.13 7.10 4.56
CA ARG A 333 13.09 6.58 5.94
C ARG A 333 13.84 5.25 6.07
N VAL A 334 13.68 4.35 5.08
CA VAL A 334 14.42 3.08 5.05
C VAL A 334 15.93 3.31 4.94
N LEU A 335 16.38 4.26 4.12
CA LEU A 335 17.80 4.59 4.00
C LEU A 335 18.39 5.16 5.30
N ALA A 336 17.69 6.08 5.97
CA ALA A 336 18.13 6.64 7.23
C ALA A 336 18.25 5.57 8.33
N ILE A 337 17.28 4.64 8.41
CA ILE A 337 17.34 3.52 9.35
C ILE A 337 18.47 2.54 8.98
N ALA A 338 18.72 2.33 7.68
CA ALA A 338 19.78 1.42 7.23
C ALA A 338 21.17 1.94 7.57
N ASP A 339 21.39 3.25 7.39
CA ASP A 339 22.65 3.91 7.72
C ASP A 339 22.96 3.76 9.21
N GLU A 340 22.00 4.10 10.07
CA GLU A 340 22.14 3.94 11.53
C GLU A 340 22.33 2.45 11.93
N ALA A 341 21.65 1.53 11.25
CA ALA A 341 21.83 0.09 11.47
C ALA A 341 23.18 -0.45 10.98
N GLY A 342 23.94 0.33 10.20
CA GLY A 342 25.15 -0.13 9.51
C GLY A 342 24.88 -1.22 8.46
N CYS A 343 23.64 -1.32 7.97
CA CYS A 343 23.23 -2.27 6.95
C CYS A 343 23.65 -1.77 5.57
N GLN A 344 24.09 -2.65 4.66
CA GLN A 344 24.37 -2.28 3.26
C GLN A 344 23.21 -2.61 2.34
N LEU A 345 22.38 -1.62 2.05
CA LEU A 345 21.37 -1.67 1.00
C LEU A 345 22.03 -1.35 -0.34
N LYS A 346 22.28 -2.41 -1.13
CA LYS A 346 22.73 -2.27 -2.52
C LYS A 346 21.54 -1.93 -3.40
N VAL A 347 21.57 -0.79 -4.08
CA VAL A 347 20.61 -0.50 -5.15
C VAL A 347 21.05 -1.13 -6.47
N GLY A 348 20.13 -1.29 -7.42
CA GLY A 348 20.35 -1.97 -8.71
C GLY A 348 21.62 -1.59 -9.47
N ALA A 349 22.01 -0.32 -9.40
CA ALA A 349 23.24 0.20 -10.01
C ALA A 349 24.53 -0.17 -9.25
N GLY A 350 24.47 -1.00 -8.20
CA GLY A 350 25.59 -1.35 -7.33
C GLY A 350 25.97 -0.26 -6.32
N GLY A 351 25.28 0.88 -6.33
CA GLY A 351 25.49 1.99 -5.39
C GLY A 351 25.02 1.67 -3.97
N VAL A 352 25.63 2.32 -2.99
CA VAL A 352 25.24 2.27 -1.57
C VAL A 352 24.72 3.65 -1.18
N LEU A 353 23.46 3.92 -1.50
CA LEU A 353 22.86 5.26 -1.37
C LEU A 353 22.67 5.72 0.08
N GLN A 354 22.60 4.79 1.03
CA GLN A 354 22.36 5.09 2.44
C GLN A 354 23.44 5.99 3.07
N HIS A 355 24.71 5.91 2.64
CA HIS A 355 25.79 6.69 3.25
C HIS A 355 25.79 8.14 2.76
N SER A 356 25.29 8.36 1.54
CA SER A 356 25.10 9.71 0.98
C SER A 356 23.81 10.36 1.47
N LEU A 357 22.71 9.60 1.54
CA LEU A 357 21.37 10.12 1.80
C LEU A 357 20.90 9.93 3.25
N GLY A 358 21.38 8.92 3.97
CA GLY A 358 20.92 8.59 5.32
C GLY A 358 21.06 9.76 6.32
N PRO A 359 22.26 10.35 6.48
CA PRO A 359 22.46 11.48 7.40
C PRO A 359 21.61 12.70 7.04
N MET A 360 21.52 12.99 5.74
CA MET A 360 20.72 14.08 5.20
C MET A 360 19.23 13.87 5.52
N VAL A 361 18.69 12.70 5.18
CA VAL A 361 17.30 12.35 5.45
C VAL A 361 16.99 12.42 6.95
N SER A 362 17.86 11.85 7.80
CA SER A 362 17.69 11.88 9.25
C SER A 362 17.49 13.31 9.79
N SER A 363 18.16 14.30 9.17
CA SER A 363 18.05 15.71 9.53
C SER A 363 16.85 16.44 8.89
N MET A 364 16.32 15.96 7.77
CA MET A 364 15.37 16.71 6.93
C MET A 364 13.92 16.28 7.06
N ILE A 365 13.65 15.00 7.33
CA ILE A 365 12.27 14.53 7.51
C ILE A 365 11.85 14.57 8.97
N PRO A 366 10.57 14.86 9.26
CA PRO A 366 10.05 14.76 10.62
C PRO A 366 10.17 13.33 11.17
N TRP A 367 10.68 13.22 12.39
CA TRP A 367 10.74 12.01 13.19
C TRP A 367 10.09 12.27 14.54
N ASP A 368 9.28 11.31 15.01
CA ASP A 368 8.82 11.28 16.40
C ASP A 368 9.96 10.83 17.32
N GLU A 369 10.83 9.95 16.81
CA GLU A 369 12.06 9.46 17.44
C GLU A 369 13.07 9.23 16.32
N GLN A 370 14.15 10.02 16.26
CA GLN A 370 15.18 9.88 15.22
C GLN A 370 15.80 8.47 15.25
N PRO A 371 16.21 7.92 14.10
CA PRO A 371 16.97 6.69 14.03
C PRO A 371 18.17 6.76 14.95
N SER A 372 18.23 5.84 15.92
CA SER A 372 19.33 5.78 16.87
C SER A 372 19.57 4.35 17.35
N GLY A 373 20.84 4.00 17.54
CA GLY A 373 21.25 2.80 18.26
C GLY A 373 22.58 2.24 17.78
N SER A 374 23.24 1.50 18.66
CA SER A 374 24.48 0.78 18.34
C SER A 374 24.26 -0.72 18.49
N PRO A 375 23.70 -1.41 17.47
CA PRO A 375 23.40 -2.83 17.54
C PRO A 375 24.65 -3.63 17.93
N THR A 376 24.55 -4.37 19.03
CA THR A 376 25.58 -5.35 19.39
C THR A 376 25.74 -6.39 18.27
N ALA A 377 26.88 -7.08 18.20
CA ALA A 377 27.06 -8.18 17.25
C ALA A 377 25.95 -9.24 17.43
N LEU A 378 25.62 -9.57 18.68
CA LEU A 378 24.53 -10.49 19.00
C LEU A 378 23.17 -10.00 18.48
N GLU A 379 22.84 -8.72 18.64
CA GLU A 379 21.58 -8.17 18.11
C GLU A 379 21.54 -8.19 16.58
N ARG A 380 22.65 -7.91 15.89
CA ARG A 380 22.76 -8.04 14.44
C ARG A 380 22.62 -9.48 13.95
N ASP A 381 23.06 -10.44 14.76
CA ASP A 381 22.90 -11.86 14.47
C ASP A 381 21.49 -12.36 14.75
N THR A 382 20.83 -11.77 15.75
CA THR A 382 19.53 -12.21 16.25
C THR A 382 18.37 -11.60 15.46
N PHE A 383 18.44 -10.29 15.16
CA PHE A 383 17.43 -9.59 14.37
C PHE A 383 17.67 -9.79 12.88
N CYS A 384 16.68 -10.32 12.19
CA CYS A 384 16.75 -10.59 10.77
C CYS A 384 16.44 -9.31 9.95
N GLY A 385 16.82 -9.25 8.66
CA GLY A 385 16.53 -8.11 7.77
C GLY A 385 17.66 -7.07 7.62
N CYS A 386 18.86 -7.33 8.13
CA CYS A 386 20.03 -6.54 7.76
C CYS A 386 20.92 -7.43 6.86
N PRO A 387 21.26 -7.02 5.63
CA PRO A 387 22.34 -7.66 4.88
C PRO A 387 23.61 -7.55 5.73
N LYS A 388 24.10 -8.70 6.20
CA LYS A 388 25.36 -8.76 6.94
C LYS A 388 26.49 -8.38 5.98
N LYS A 389 27.46 -7.60 6.47
CA LYS A 389 28.67 -7.23 5.72
C LYS A 389 29.42 -8.46 5.21
#